data_AF-A0A1B0GRU7-F1
#
_entry.id   AF-A0A1B0GRU7-F1
#
_cell.length_a   1.000
_cell.length_b   1.000
_cell.length_c   1.000
_cell.angle_alpha   90.00
_cell.angle_beta   90.00
_cell.angle_gamma   90.00
#
_symmetry.space_group_name_H-M   'P 1'
#
loop_
_entity.id
_entity.type
_entity.pdbx_description
1 polymer ?
#
loop_
_entity_poly.entity_id
_entity_poly.type
_entity_poly.pdbx_seq_one_letter_code
_entity_poly.pdbx_strand_id
1 'polypeptide(L)'
;MSPISQSQFIPLGEILCLAISAMNSARKPVTQEALMEHLTTCFPGVPTPSQEILRHTLNTLVRERKIYPTPDGYFIVTPQTYFITPSLIRTNSKWYHL
;
A
#
# COMPACT_ATOMS: atom_id res chain seq x y z
N MET A 1 35.35 21.10 -6.18
CA MET A 1 34.42 20.29 -5.37
C MET A 1 33.54 19.51 -6.34
N SER A 2 33.55 18.19 -6.28
CA SER A 2 32.61 17.36 -7.02
C SER A 2 31.26 17.35 -6.29
N PRO A 3 30.12 17.51 -6.98
CA PRO A 3 28.82 17.47 -6.33
C PRO A 3 28.60 16.09 -5.69
N ILE A 4 28.18 16.09 -4.43
CA ILE A 4 27.75 14.86 -3.74
C ILE A 4 26.41 14.47 -4.32
N SER A 5 26.29 13.24 -4.81
CA SER A 5 24.99 12.71 -5.23
C SER A 5 24.09 12.56 -4.00
N GLN A 6 23.03 13.37 -3.92
CA GLN A 6 21.96 13.14 -2.95
C GLN A 6 21.23 11.86 -3.33
N SER A 7 21.02 10.94 -2.38
CA SER A 7 20.17 9.79 -2.64
C SER A 7 18.74 10.28 -2.93
N GLN A 8 18.09 9.65 -3.90
CA GLN A 8 16.70 9.98 -4.20
C GLN A 8 15.84 9.68 -2.97
N PHE A 9 15.12 10.68 -2.49
CA PHE A 9 14.15 10.52 -1.43
C PHE A 9 13.01 9.64 -1.96
N ILE A 10 12.83 8.46 -1.35
CA ILE A 10 11.68 7.60 -1.66
C ILE A 10 10.51 8.08 -0.79
N PRO A 11 9.36 8.44 -1.37
CA PRO A 11 8.19 8.84 -0.59
C PRO A 11 7.74 7.72 0.35
N LEU A 12 7.29 8.10 1.55
CA LEU A 12 6.81 7.15 2.56
C LEU A 12 5.74 6.20 2.01
N GLY A 13 4.83 6.69 1.16
CA GLY A 13 3.79 5.86 0.55
C GLY A 13 4.33 4.65 -0.24
N GLU A 14 5.43 4.84 -0.98
CA GLU A 14 6.05 3.77 -1.75
C GLU A 14 6.73 2.74 -0.83
N ILE A 15 7.40 3.21 0.24
CA ILE A 15 7.98 2.32 1.27
C ILE A 15 6.89 1.52 1.98
N LEU A 16 5.75 2.15 2.31
CA LEU A 16 4.63 1.46 2.93
C LEU A 16 4.02 0.41 1.99
N CYS A 17 3.82 0.71 0.70
CA CYS A 17 3.36 -0.28 -0.27
C CYS A 17 4.33 -1.47 -0.37
N LEU A 18 5.63 -1.21 -0.40
CA LEU A 18 6.64 -2.27 -0.43
C LEU A 18 6.60 -3.14 0.83
N ALA A 19 6.53 -2.53 2.01
CA ALA A 19 6.41 -3.24 3.29
C ALA A 19 5.14 -4.08 3.36
N ILE A 20 3.98 -3.51 3.02
CA ILE A 20 2.68 -4.20 2.99
C ILE A 20 2.74 -5.40 2.05
N SER A 21 3.30 -5.23 0.84
CA SER A 21 3.47 -6.32 -0.14
C SER A 21 4.33 -7.46 0.39
N ALA A 22 5.47 -7.14 1.02
CA ALA A 22 6.36 -8.14 1.61
C ALA A 22 5.69 -8.91 2.75
N MET A 23 4.98 -8.20 3.64
CA MET A 23 4.26 -8.81 4.76
C MET A 23 3.07 -9.67 4.30
N ASN A 24 2.29 -9.21 3.32
CA ASN A 24 1.21 -10.00 2.72
C ASN A 24 1.75 -11.29 2.08
N SER A 25 2.87 -11.21 1.36
CA SER A 25 3.52 -12.38 0.74
C SER A 25 4.00 -13.38 1.78
N ALA A 26 4.46 -12.90 2.94
CA ALA A 26 4.82 -13.71 4.10
C ALA A 26 3.62 -14.17 4.94
N ARG A 27 2.39 -13.85 4.53
CA ARG A 27 1.12 -14.13 5.25
C ARG A 27 1.12 -13.60 6.69
N LYS A 28 1.82 -12.49 6.93
CA LYS A 28 1.82 -11.81 8.22
C LYS A 28 0.67 -10.79 8.26
N PRO A 29 -0.01 -10.64 9.41
CA PRO A 29 -1.00 -9.58 9.58
C PRO A 29 -0.32 -8.21 9.48
N VAL A 30 -0.98 -7.25 8.84
CA VAL A 30 -0.41 -5.95 8.51
C VAL A 30 -1.14 -4.86 9.29
N THR A 31 -1.08 -4.95 10.62
CA THR A 31 -1.60 -3.91 11.52
C THR A 31 -0.66 -2.70 11.52
N GLN A 32 -1.09 -1.56 12.06
CA GLN A 32 -0.22 -0.37 12.13
C GLN A 32 1.01 -0.62 13.01
N GLU A 33 0.84 -1.38 14.08
CA GLU A 33 1.90 -1.76 15.03
C GLU A 33 2.93 -2.65 14.35
N ALA A 34 2.47 -3.70 13.64
CA ALA A 34 3.35 -4.61 12.90
C ALA A 34 4.09 -3.90 11.75
N LEU A 35 3.43 -2.95 11.09
CA LEU A 35 4.05 -2.09 10.08
C LEU A 35 5.16 -1.23 10.67
N MET A 36 4.92 -0.59 11.82
CA MET A 36 5.93 0.23 12.51
C MET A 36 7.15 -0.61 12.89
N GLU A 37 6.95 -1.80 13.46
CA GLU A 37 8.04 -2.71 13.81
C GLU A 37 8.82 -3.18 12.56
N HIS A 38 8.11 -3.45 11.46
CA HIS A 38 8.75 -3.82 10.21
C HIS A 38 9.62 -2.67 9.66
N LEU A 39 9.14 -1.42 9.72
CA LEU A 39 9.89 -0.25 9.27
C LEU A 39 11.15 0.00 10.11
N THR A 40 11.08 -0.11 11.44
CA THR A 40 12.26 0.07 12.30
C THR A 40 13.31 -1.01 12.06
N THR A 41 12.88 -2.23 11.76
CA THR A 41 13.78 -3.35 11.46
C THR A 41 14.44 -3.22 10.10
N CYS A 42 13.69 -2.81 9.07
CA CYS A 42 14.19 -2.72 7.70
C CYS A 42 15.03 -1.46 7.44
N PHE A 43 14.82 -0.38 8.21
CA PHE A 43 15.50 0.90 8.01
C PHE A 43 16.18 1.38 9.30
N PRO A 44 17.19 0.65 9.81
CA PRO A 44 17.90 1.05 11.02
C PRO A 44 18.60 2.39 10.80
N GLY A 45 18.42 3.32 11.75
CA GLY A 45 18.99 4.67 11.69
C GLY A 45 18.17 5.68 10.89
N VAL A 46 17.07 5.27 10.25
CA VAL A 46 16.09 6.19 9.67
C VAL A 46 15.06 6.55 10.74
N PRO A 47 14.74 7.85 10.94
CA PRO A 47 13.68 8.23 11.86
C PRO A 47 12.35 7.61 11.45
N THR A 48 11.77 6.83 12.36
CA THR A 48 10.46 6.21 12.13
C THR A 48 9.38 7.30 12.07
N PRO A 49 8.42 7.24 11.13
CA PRO A 49 7.32 8.19 11.10
C PRO A 49 6.50 8.14 12.39
N SER A 50 5.87 9.26 12.76
CA SER A 50 4.89 9.26 13.84
C SER A 50 3.65 8.44 13.46
N GLN A 51 2.91 7.98 14.47
CA GLN A 51 1.66 7.23 14.23
C GLN A 51 0.63 8.05 13.43
N GLU A 52 0.61 9.38 13.61
CA GLU A 52 -0.24 10.27 12.84
C GLU A 52 0.14 10.29 11.35
N ILE A 53 1.44 10.43 11.05
CA ILE A 53 1.96 10.43 9.67
C ILE A 53 1.70 9.07 9.01
N LEU A 54 1.93 7.97 9.73
CA LEU A 54 1.63 6.62 9.26
C LEU A 54 0.15 6.49 8.88
N ARG A 55 -0.75 6.82 9.81
CA ARG A 55 -2.20 6.74 9.61
C ARG A 55 -2.66 7.62 8.44
N HIS A 56 -2.15 8.85 8.36
CA HIS A 56 -2.48 9.76 7.25
C HIS A 56 -2.04 9.19 5.91
N THR A 57 -0.84 8.64 5.84
CA THR A 57 -0.29 8.06 4.60
C THR A 57 -1.07 6.82 4.19
N LEU A 58 -1.40 5.92 5.14
CA LEU A 58 -2.26 4.75 4.87
C LEU A 58 -3.63 5.16 4.32
N ASN A 59 -4.28 6.17 4.92
CA ASN A 59 -5.55 6.69 4.43
C ASN A 59 -5.45 7.26 3.01
N THR A 60 -4.31 7.87 2.67
CA THR A 60 -4.03 8.36 1.31
C THR A 60 -3.89 7.19 0.34
N LEU A 61 -3.11 6.17 0.68
CA LEU A 61 -2.93 4.96 -0.14
C LEU A 61 -4.25 4.20 -0.36
N VAL A 62 -5.13 4.15 0.65
CA VAL A 62 -6.49 3.58 0.51
C VAL A 62 -7.31 4.38 -0.49
N ARG A 63 -7.30 5.72 -0.38
CA ARG A 63 -8.03 6.61 -1.29
C ARG A 63 -7.54 6.49 -2.74
N GLU A 64 -6.23 6.32 -2.91
CA GLU A 64 -5.57 6.08 -4.20
C GLU A 64 -5.75 4.65 -4.74
N ARG A 65 -6.44 3.76 -3.98
CA ARG A 65 -6.63 2.35 -4.32
C ARG A 65 -5.33 1.59 -4.53
N LYS A 66 -4.26 1.98 -3.82
CA LYS A 66 -3.00 1.22 -3.78
C LYS A 66 -3.08 0.09 -2.76
N ILE A 67 -3.82 0.30 -1.68
CA ILE A 67 -4.08 -0.68 -0.62
C ILE A 67 -5.55 -0.69 -0.23
N TYR A 68 -6.00 -1.75 0.45
CA TYR A 68 -7.33 -1.80 1.06
C TYR A 68 -7.24 -2.36 2.50
N PRO A 69 -8.09 -1.86 3.42
CA PRO A 69 -8.15 -2.35 4.79
C PRO A 69 -9.00 -3.62 4.92
N THR A 70 -8.62 -4.48 5.86
CA THR A 70 -9.35 -5.67 6.32
C THR A 70 -9.28 -5.75 7.86
N PRO A 71 -10.03 -6.64 8.51
CA PRO A 71 -9.89 -6.87 9.96
C PRO A 71 -8.47 -7.29 10.38
N ASP A 72 -7.71 -7.95 9.49
CA ASP A 72 -6.36 -8.47 9.76
C ASP A 72 -5.24 -7.50 9.33
N GLY A 73 -5.60 -6.31 8.83
CA GLY A 73 -4.65 -5.26 8.44
C GLY A 73 -4.83 -4.74 7.02
N TYR A 74 -3.74 -4.31 6.40
CA TYR A 74 -3.76 -3.75 5.03
C TYR A 74 -3.26 -4.76 4.00
N PHE A 75 -3.85 -4.70 2.81
CA PHE A 75 -3.47 -5.54 1.67
C PHE A 75 -3.23 -4.72 0.40
N ILE A 76 -2.31 -5.18 -0.45
CA ILE A 76 -2.07 -4.59 -1.76
C ILE A 76 -3.26 -4.82 -2.69
N VAL A 77 -3.72 -3.74 -3.33
CA VAL A 77 -4.70 -3.86 -4.42
C VAL A 77 -4.02 -4.49 -5.64
N THR A 78 -4.58 -5.59 -6.12
CA THR A 78 -4.23 -6.22 -7.40
C THR A 78 -5.46 -6.28 -8.31
N PRO A 79 -5.32 -6.52 -9.62
CA PRO A 79 -6.47 -6.71 -10.51
C PRO A 79 -7.48 -7.75 -10.00
N GLN A 80 -7.00 -8.80 -9.31
CA GLN A 80 -7.85 -9.87 -8.76
C GLN A 80 -8.61 -9.44 -7.49
N THR A 81 -8.22 -8.33 -6.85
CA THR A 81 -8.91 -7.81 -5.65
C THR A 81 -10.11 -6.91 -5.99
N TYR A 82 -10.28 -6.55 -7.27
CA TYR A 82 -11.48 -5.84 -7.70
C TYR A 82 -12.66 -6.81 -7.79
N PHE A 83 -13.66 -6.60 -6.94
CA PHE A 83 -14.97 -7.22 -7.13
C PHE A 83 -15.77 -6.38 -8.13
N ILE A 84 -16.06 -6.93 -9.31
CA ILE A 84 -17.00 -6.29 -10.24
C ILE A 84 -18.39 -6.40 -9.63
N THR A 85 -18.99 -5.28 -9.26
CA THR A 85 -20.38 -5.28 -8.79
C THR A 85 -21.27 -5.86 -9.89
N PRO A 86 -22.06 -6.93 -9.63
CA PRO A 86 -22.84 -7.61 -10.66
C PRO A 86 -23.76 -6.69 -11.47
N SER A 87 -24.20 -5.57 -10.87
CA SER A 87 -25.01 -4.54 -11.53
C SER A 87 -24.33 -3.86 -12.72
N LEU A 88 -22.99 -3.80 -12.76
CA LEU A 88 -22.22 -3.25 -13.88
C LEU A 88 -22.09 -4.23 -15.06
N ILE A 89 -22.32 -5.52 -14.84
CA ILE A 89 -22.26 -6.55 -15.88
C ILE A 89 -23.52 -6.48 -16.77
N ARG A 90 -24.67 -6.07 -16.20
CA ARG A 90 -25.96 -6.01 -16.92
C ARG A 90 -26.05 -4.87 -17.93
N THR A 91 -25.16 -3.88 -17.92
CA THR A 91 -25.22 -2.73 -18.83
C THR A 91 -24.38 -2.90 -20.10
N ASN A 92 -23.56 -3.96 -20.21
CA ASN A 92 -22.60 -4.12 -21.31
C ASN A 92 -23.00 -5.16 -22.38
N SER A 93 -24.27 -5.59 -22.40
CA SER A 93 -24.75 -6.64 -23.31
C SER A 93 -25.08 -6.17 -24.74
N LYS A 94 -24.89 -4.88 -25.08
CA LYS A 94 -25.37 -4.32 -26.36
C LYS A 94 -24.32 -4.14 -27.46
N TRP A 95 -23.02 -4.34 -27.17
CA TRP A 95 -21.96 -3.94 -28.10
C TRP A 95 -21.06 -5.07 -28.62
N TYR A 96 -21.31 -6.34 -28.26
CA TYR A 96 -20.48 -7.48 -28.72
C TYR A 96 -20.95 -8.13 -30.03
N HIS A 97 -21.69 -7.41 -30.86
CA HIS A 97 -22.12 -7.88 -32.19
C HIS A 97 -21.69 -6.91 -33.28
N LEU A 98 -20.38 -6.77 -33.50
CA LEU A 98 -19.79 -6.34 -34.78
C LEU A 98 -18.45 -7.05 -34.98
#